data_AF-A0A352NYD0-F1
#
_entry.id   AF-A0A352NYD0-F1
#
_cell.length_a   1.000
_cell.length_b   1.000
_cell.length_c   1.000
_cell.angle_alpha   90.00
_cell.angle_beta   90.00
_cell.angle_gamma   90.00
#
_symmetry.space_group_name_H-M   'P 1'
#
loop_
_entity.id
_entity.type
_entity.pdbx_description
1 polymer ?
#
loop_
_entity_poly.entity_id
_entity_poly.type
_entity_poly.pdbx_seq_one_letter_code
_entity_poly.pdbx_strand_id
1 'polypeptide(L)'
;MIKFKSIKVKYIIIGIIICLISSFPVSIFSYIVSYNITSDLSDKRIHEAVLRNSSEIDHWFGVQQSIIDSLSQDIEASGNFNSDYLSKLVTSKMKIYRDEAIDFYVAFEGNKPKLISGVGWVSPDSYDPTTRP
;
A
#
# COMPACT_ATOMS: atom_id res chain seq x y z
N MET A 1 -58.63 -18.46 -10.92
CA MET A 1 -58.82 -19.93 -11.06
C MET A 1 -58.40 -20.34 -12.46
N ILE A 2 -57.28 -21.05 -12.63
CA ILE A 2 -56.76 -21.39 -13.95
C ILE A 2 -57.71 -22.41 -14.62
N LYS A 3 -58.37 -22.03 -15.71
CA LYS A 3 -59.27 -22.92 -16.47
C LYS A 3 -58.46 -23.72 -17.49
N PHE A 4 -58.23 -25.00 -17.19
CA PHE A 4 -57.53 -25.91 -18.10
C PHE A 4 -58.49 -26.49 -19.14
N LYS A 5 -58.13 -26.36 -20.43
CA LYS A 5 -58.94 -26.79 -21.58
C LYS A 5 -58.98 -28.31 -21.78
N SER A 6 -58.02 -29.06 -21.23
CA SER A 6 -57.87 -30.51 -21.42
C SER A 6 -57.24 -31.18 -20.20
N ILE A 7 -57.69 -32.39 -19.86
CA ILE A 7 -57.18 -33.18 -18.73
C ILE A 7 -55.68 -33.47 -18.87
N LYS A 8 -55.20 -33.65 -20.11
CA LYS A 8 -53.79 -33.94 -20.44
C LYS A 8 -52.87 -32.77 -20.06
N VAL A 9 -53.34 -31.54 -20.31
CA VAL A 9 -52.61 -30.31 -19.95
C VAL A 9 -52.49 -30.17 -18.43
N LYS A 10 -53.52 -30.59 -17.69
CA LYS A 10 -53.52 -30.54 -16.22
C LYS A 10 -52.45 -31.46 -15.61
N TYR A 11 -52.29 -32.67 -16.13
CA TYR A 11 -51.25 -33.61 -15.69
C TYR A 11 -49.83 -33.13 -16.00
N ILE A 12 -49.60 -32.58 -17.19
CA ILE A 12 -48.30 -32.03 -17.57
C ILE A 12 -47.89 -30.89 -16.63
N ILE A 13 -48.82 -29.98 -16.30
CA ILE A 13 -48.54 -28.84 -15.43
C ILE A 13 -48.25 -29.27 -13.99
N ILE A 14 -48.96 -30.28 -13.48
CA ILE A 14 -48.66 -30.85 -12.16
C ILE A 14 -47.24 -31.44 -12.12
N GLY A 15 -46.83 -32.15 -13.17
CA GLY A 15 -45.46 -32.68 -13.29
C GLY A 15 -44.41 -31.58 -13.27
N ILE A 16 -44.62 -30.49 -14.02
CA ILE A 16 -43.71 -29.32 -14.03
C ILE A 16 -43.64 -28.67 -12.64
N ILE A 17 -44.78 -28.53 -11.96
CA ILE A 17 -44.81 -27.94 -10.61
C ILE A 17 -44.01 -28.80 -9.62
N ILE A 18 -44.14 -30.13 -9.68
CA ILE A 18 -43.38 -31.04 -8.81
C ILE A 18 -41.87 -30.90 -9.06
N CYS A 19 -41.44 -30.83 -10.33
CA CYS A 19 -40.03 -30.62 -10.68
C CYS A 19 -39.50 -29.25 -10.23
N LEU A 20 -40.32 -28.20 -10.30
CA LEU A 20 -39.95 -26.87 -9.83
C LEU A 20 -39.80 -26.84 -8.32
N ILE A 21 -40.76 -27.43 -7.59
CA ILE A 21 -40.73 -27.50 -6.13
C ILE A 21 -39.53 -28.32 -5.64
N SER A 22 -39.15 -29.39 -6.34
CA SER A 22 -37.98 -30.19 -5.95
C SER A 22 -36.64 -29.51 -6.26
N SER A 23 -36.57 -28.73 -7.35
CA SER A 23 -35.32 -28.04 -7.75
C SER A 23 -35.07 -26.75 -6.96
N PHE A 24 -36.13 -26.09 -6.51
CA PHE A 24 -36.05 -24.83 -5.78
C PHE A 24 -35.20 -24.87 -4.49
N PRO A 25 -35.37 -25.83 -3.56
CA PRO A 25 -34.53 -25.90 -2.36
C PRO A 25 -33.07 -26.20 -2.69
N VAL A 26 -32.81 -27.07 -3.69
CA VAL A 26 -31.44 -27.38 -4.12
C VAL A 26 -30.74 -26.11 -4.63
N SER A 27 -31.46 -25.27 -5.39
CA SER A 27 -30.94 -23.98 -5.86
C SER A 27 -30.64 -23.02 -4.70
N ILE A 28 -31.53 -22.91 -3.71
CA ILE A 28 -31.31 -22.06 -2.52
C ILE A 28 -30.07 -22.52 -1.75
N PHE A 29 -29.97 -23.82 -1.44
CA PHE A 29 -28.82 -24.35 -0.71
C PHE A 29 -27.51 -24.12 -1.49
N SER A 30 -27.53 -24.35 -2.80
CA SER A 30 -26.37 -24.14 -3.66
C SER A 30 -25.95 -22.66 -3.68
N TYR A 31 -26.91 -21.74 -3.70
CA TYR A 31 -26.65 -20.31 -3.65
C TYR A 31 -26.01 -19.90 -2.31
N ILE A 32 -26.57 -20.36 -1.18
CA ILE A 32 -26.03 -20.04 0.16
C ILE A 32 -24.59 -20.55 0.29
N VAL A 33 -24.32 -21.79 -0.12
CA VAL A 33 -22.98 -22.38 -0.05
C VAL A 33 -22.01 -21.62 -0.97
N SER A 34 -22.43 -21.34 -2.20
CA SER A 34 -21.58 -20.61 -3.17
C SER A 34 -21.28 -19.20 -2.69
N TYR A 35 -22.25 -18.52 -2.09
CA TYR A 35 -22.07 -17.19 -1.52
C TYR A 35 -21.05 -17.20 -0.38
N ASN A 36 -21.20 -18.12 0.58
CA ASN A 36 -20.29 -18.22 1.71
C ASN A 36 -18.85 -18.53 1.27
N ILE A 37 -18.67 -19.46 0.33
CA ILE A 37 -17.36 -19.81 -0.21
C ILE A 37 -16.74 -18.63 -0.96
N THR A 38 -17.54 -17.94 -1.78
CA THR A 38 -17.05 -16.80 -2.56
C THR A 38 -16.68 -15.62 -1.65
N SER A 39 -17.47 -15.35 -0.62
CA SER A 39 -17.17 -14.32 0.37
C SER A 39 -15.87 -14.63 1.11
N ASP A 40 -15.72 -15.85 1.65
CA ASP A 40 -14.51 -16.26 2.37
C ASP A 40 -13.25 -16.23 1.48
N LEU A 41 -13.37 -16.69 0.23
CA LEU A 41 -12.27 -16.60 -0.75
C LEU A 41 -11.92 -15.14 -1.10
N SER A 42 -12.93 -14.28 -1.22
CA SER A 42 -12.73 -12.86 -1.49
C SER A 42 -12.01 -12.18 -0.33
N ASP A 43 -12.46 -12.42 0.90
CA ASP A 43 -11.88 -11.84 2.11
C ASP A 43 -10.42 -12.30 2.29
N LYS A 44 -10.15 -13.59 2.08
CA LYS A 44 -8.78 -14.13 2.10
C LYS A 44 -7.89 -13.48 1.06
N ARG A 45 -8.35 -13.34 -0.18
CA ARG A 45 -7.58 -12.69 -1.25
C ARG A 45 -7.28 -11.23 -0.96
N ILE A 46 -8.26 -10.50 -0.44
CA ILE A 46 -8.07 -9.11 -0.03
C ILE A 46 -7.06 -9.04 1.12
N HIS A 47 -7.18 -9.92 2.12
CA HIS A 47 -6.27 -9.98 3.24
C HIS A 47 -4.83 -10.29 2.80
N GLU A 48 -4.64 -11.28 1.92
CA GLU A 48 -3.33 -11.61 1.34
C GLU A 48 -2.74 -10.44 0.55
N ALA A 49 -3.56 -9.74 -0.25
CA ALA A 49 -3.12 -8.56 -0.99
C ALA A 49 -2.70 -7.41 -0.05
N VAL A 50 -3.46 -7.19 1.03
CA VAL A 50 -3.11 -6.20 2.07
C VAL A 50 -1.79 -6.57 2.73
N LEU A 51 -1.64 -7.82 3.18
CA LEU A 51 -0.39 -8.29 3.81
C LEU A 51 0.81 -8.13 2.89
N ARG A 52 0.67 -8.47 1.60
CA ARG A 52 1.74 -8.31 0.62
C ARG A 52 2.13 -6.84 0.45
N ASN A 53 1.14 -5.98 0.24
CA ASN A 53 1.39 -4.54 0.06
C ASN A 53 1.99 -3.90 1.33
N SER A 54 1.51 -4.29 2.51
CA SER A 54 2.09 -3.85 3.79
C SER A 54 3.55 -4.29 3.90
N SER A 55 3.86 -5.54 3.57
CA SER A 55 5.25 -6.03 3.56
C SER A 55 6.14 -5.29 2.57
N GLU A 56 5.62 -4.92 1.39
CA GLU A 56 6.36 -4.12 0.40
C GLU A 56 6.63 -2.71 0.92
N ILE A 57 5.65 -2.08 1.59
CA ILE A 57 5.80 -0.77 2.22
C ILE A 57 6.81 -0.82 3.36
N ASP A 58 6.72 -1.83 4.25
CA ASP A 58 7.65 -2.01 5.36
C ASP A 58 9.08 -2.22 4.85
N HIS A 59 9.25 -3.02 3.79
CA HIS A 59 10.54 -3.22 3.15
C HIS A 59 11.08 -1.91 2.58
N TRP A 60 10.24 -1.12 1.89
CA TRP A 60 10.63 0.18 1.37
C TRP A 60 11.09 1.12 2.48
N PHE A 61 10.36 1.21 3.60
CA PHE A 61 10.79 1.99 4.77
C PHE A 61 12.10 1.49 5.36
N GLY A 62 12.31 0.18 5.44
CA GLY A 62 13.56 -0.40 5.92
C GLY A 62 14.76 -0.01 5.05
N VAL A 63 14.59 0.06 3.73
CA VAL A 63 15.63 0.55 2.81
C VAL A 63 15.94 2.03 3.10
N GLN A 64 14.91 2.88 3.21
CA GLN A 64 15.10 4.30 3.51
C GLN A 64 15.81 4.54 4.85
N GLN A 65 15.40 3.80 5.88
CA GLN A 65 16.05 3.85 7.18
C GLN A 65 17.53 3.46 7.08
N SER A 66 17.85 2.35 6.41
CA SER A 66 19.23 1.90 6.23
C SER A 66 20.11 2.93 5.51
N ILE A 67 19.56 3.68 4.56
CA ILE A 67 20.28 4.74 3.84
C ILE A 67 20.59 5.90 4.77
N ILE A 68 19.60 6.34 5.56
CA ILE A 68 19.76 7.42 6.55
C ILE A 68 20.75 7.03 7.64
N ASP A 69 20.65 5.81 8.19
CA ASP A 69 21.56 5.29 9.21
C ASP A 69 23.00 5.23 8.68
N SER A 70 23.19 4.81 7.43
CA SER A 70 24.50 4.82 6.79
C SER A 70 25.06 6.24 6.62
N LEU A 71 24.23 7.21 6.24
CA LEU A 71 24.66 8.61 6.16
C LEU A 71 25.06 9.15 7.55
N SER A 72 24.28 8.83 8.60
CA SER A 72 24.61 9.22 9.97
C SER A 72 25.95 8.63 10.41
N GLN A 73 26.16 7.33 10.16
CA GLN A 73 27.41 6.65 10.48
C GLN A 73 28.60 7.24 9.75
N ASP A 74 28.46 7.59 8.46
CA ASP A 74 29.53 8.23 7.69
C ASP A 74 29.90 9.62 8.25
N ILE A 75 28.89 10.39 8.70
CA ILE A 75 29.11 11.68 9.36
C ILE A 75 29.86 11.47 10.68
N GLU A 76 29.37 10.58 11.54
CA GLU A 76 29.95 10.30 12.85
C GLU A 76 31.39 9.76 12.75
N ALA A 77 31.62 8.80 11.84
CA ALA A 77 32.94 8.20 11.63
C ALA A 77 33.97 9.22 11.13
N SER A 78 33.53 10.19 10.32
CA SER A 78 34.42 11.25 9.84
C SER A 78 34.79 12.28 10.91
N GLY A 79 33.91 12.49 11.91
CA GLY A 79 34.03 13.56 12.89
C GLY A 79 34.08 14.98 12.30
N ASN A 80 33.81 15.14 11.00
CA ASN A 80 33.97 16.40 10.29
C ASN A 80 32.60 17.03 9.98
N PHE A 81 32.23 18.01 10.78
CA PHE A 81 30.96 18.73 10.67
C PHE A 81 31.06 20.01 9.83
N ASN A 82 32.14 20.19 9.06
CA ASN A 82 32.27 21.34 8.18
C ASN A 82 31.23 21.29 7.05
N SER A 83 30.55 22.42 6.81
CA SER A 83 29.52 22.55 5.78
C SER A 83 29.96 22.10 4.38
N ASP A 84 31.20 22.36 3.98
CA ASP A 84 31.71 21.97 2.66
C ASP A 84 31.93 20.46 2.55
N TYR A 85 32.39 19.84 3.63
CA TYR A 85 32.56 18.39 3.71
C TYR A 85 31.20 17.69 3.66
N LEU A 86 30.25 18.14 4.47
CA LEU A 86 28.91 17.58 4.52
C LEU A 86 28.16 17.79 3.21
N SER A 87 28.28 18.96 2.58
CA SER A 87 27.71 19.17 1.25
C SER A 87 28.24 18.15 0.23
N LYS A 88 29.55 17.87 0.22
CA LYS A 88 30.14 16.85 -0.65
C LYS A 88 29.65 15.44 -0.31
N LEU A 89 29.59 15.09 0.97
CA LEU A 89 29.15 13.78 1.44
C LEU A 89 27.69 13.51 1.06
N VAL A 90 26.79 14.44 1.39
CA VAL A 90 25.35 14.34 1.12
C VAL A 90 25.10 14.32 -0.39
N THR A 91 25.79 15.17 -1.18
CA THR A 91 25.71 15.13 -2.65
C THR A 91 26.22 13.81 -3.23
N SER A 92 27.27 13.23 -2.65
CA SER A 92 27.80 11.94 -3.09
C SER A 92 26.81 10.81 -2.80
N LYS A 93 26.21 10.79 -1.60
CA LYS A 93 25.15 9.84 -1.26
C LYS A 93 23.93 9.99 -2.15
N MET A 94 23.53 11.23 -2.46
CA MET A 94 22.41 11.51 -3.38
C MET A 94 22.64 10.94 -4.78
N LYS A 95 23.89 10.95 -5.28
CA LYS A 95 24.21 10.33 -6.56
C LYS A 95 24.12 8.81 -6.54
N ILE A 96 24.45 8.18 -5.41
CA ILE A 96 24.38 6.73 -5.22
C ILE A 96 22.91 6.29 -5.14
N TYR A 97 22.11 7.02 -4.36
CA TYR A 97 20.72 6.66 -4.05
C TYR A 97 19.68 7.50 -4.81
N ARG A 98 20.00 7.86 -6.06
CA ARG A 98 19.17 8.78 -6.86
C ARG A 98 17.81 8.20 -7.24
N ASP A 99 17.70 6.87 -7.25
CA ASP A 99 16.50 6.15 -7.66
C ASP A 99 15.62 5.82 -6.43
N GLU A 100 16.19 5.94 -5.22
CA GLU A 100 15.56 5.62 -3.94
C GLU A 100 15.14 6.85 -3.14
N ALA A 101 15.78 8.00 -3.33
CA ALA A 101 15.50 9.24 -2.60
C ALA A 101 15.32 10.44 -3.51
N ILE A 102 14.53 11.43 -3.07
CA ILE A 102 14.32 12.69 -3.80
C ILE A 102 15.43 13.69 -3.45
N ASP A 103 15.75 13.82 -2.17
CA ASP A 103 16.84 14.64 -1.66
C ASP A 103 17.22 14.19 -0.24
N PHE A 104 18.46 14.45 0.14
CA PHE A 104 18.93 14.30 1.51
C PHE A 104 19.23 15.67 2.09
N TYR A 105 18.80 15.87 3.34
CA TYR A 105 18.99 17.14 4.02
C TYR A 105 19.76 16.97 5.32
N VAL A 106 20.67 17.90 5.58
CA VAL A 106 21.32 18.04 6.88
C VAL A 106 21.21 19.49 7.31
N ALA A 107 20.71 19.73 8.52
CA ALA A 107 20.70 21.04 9.14
C ALA A 107 21.33 20.95 10.53
N PHE A 108 22.03 22.00 10.92
CA PHE A 108 22.55 22.15 12.26
C PHE A 108 21.64 23.03 13.10
N GLU A 109 21.54 22.71 14.38
CA GLU A 109 20.93 23.59 15.37
C GLU A 109 21.73 24.91 15.47
N GLY A 110 21.03 26.04 15.57
CA GLY A 110 21.66 27.36 15.72
C GLY A 110 20.72 28.53 15.41
N ASN A 111 21.22 29.77 15.55
CA ASN A 111 20.43 30.99 15.33
C ASN A 111 20.06 31.26 13.85
N LYS A 112 20.76 30.62 12.90
CA LYS A 112 20.51 30.67 11.45
C LYS A 112 20.87 29.31 10.84
N PRO A 113 20.04 28.29 11.06
CA PRO A 113 20.31 26.93 10.63
C PRO A 113 20.36 26.88 9.09
N LYS A 114 21.56 26.71 8.54
CA LYS A 114 21.74 26.50 7.10
C LYS A 114 21.38 25.06 6.76
N LEU A 115 20.51 24.88 5.78
CA LEU A 115 20.19 23.58 5.23
C LEU A 115 21.20 23.21 4.16
N ILE A 116 21.77 22.02 4.27
CA ILE A 116 22.55 21.38 3.23
C ILE A 116 21.63 20.42 2.48
N SER A 117 21.58 20.53 1.15
CA SER A 117 20.82 19.66 0.25
C SER A 117 21.77 18.80 -0.57
N GLY A 118 21.38 17.54 -0.82
CA GLY A 118 22.10 16.61 -1.69
C GLY A 118 21.92 16.87 -3.18
N VAL A 119 20.83 17.52 -3.59
CA VAL A 119 20.60 17.95 -4.97
C VAL A 119 21.12 19.37 -5.26
N GLY A 120 21.69 20.04 -4.26
CA GLY A 120 22.24 21.40 -4.41
C GLY A 120 21.20 22.51 -4.33
N TRP A 121 20.03 22.25 -3.74
CA TRP A 121 19.07 23.31 -3.44
C TRP A 121 19.63 24.25 -2.35
N VAL A 122 19.51 25.56 -2.58
CA VAL A 122 19.94 26.59 -1.63
C VAL A 122 18.70 27.21 -1.00
N SER A 123 18.57 27.09 0.33
CA SER A 123 17.44 27.65 1.06
C SER A 123 17.49 29.18 1.11
N PRO A 124 16.34 29.88 1.03
CA PRO A 124 16.26 31.32 1.29
C PRO A 124 16.73 31.69 2.70
N ASP A 125 17.21 32.93 2.91
CA ASP A 125 17.67 33.40 4.23
C ASP A 125 16.59 33.40 5.31
N SER A 126 15.31 33.43 4.91
CA SER A 126 14.15 33.38 5.80
C SER A 126 13.67 31.95 6.12
N TYR A 127 14.33 30.92 5.59
CA TYR A 127 13.91 29.53 5.76
C TYR A 127 14.45 28.96 7.08
N ASP A 128 13.54 28.45 7.91
CA ASP A 128 13.88 27.77 9.17
C ASP A 128 13.57 26.26 9.07
N PRO A 129 14.58 25.38 8.99
CA PRO A 129 14.42 23.94 8.96
C PRO A 129 13.88 23.36 10.27
N THR A 130 13.94 24.07 11.41
CA THR A 130 13.39 23.59 12.69
C THR A 130 11.87 23.70 12.77
N THR A 131 11.26 24.46 11.87
CA THR A 131 9.80 24.65 11.78
C THR A 131 9.10 23.67 10.86
N ARG A 132 9.84 22.69 10.31
CA ARG A 132 9.25 21.63 9.48
C ARG A 132 8.36 20.73 10.35
N PRO A 133 7.15 20.39 9.90
CA PRO A 133 6.23 19.50 10.61
C PRO A 133 6.75 18.06 10.68
#